data_AF-A0A7V8XX98-F1
#
_entry.id   AF-A0A7V8XX98-F1
#
_cell.length_a   1.000
_cell.length_b   1.000
_cell.length_c   1.000
_cell.angle_alpha   90.00
_cell.angle_beta   90.00
_cell.angle_gamma   90.00
#
_symmetry.space_group_name_H-M   'P 1'
#
loop_
_entity.id
_entity.type
_entity.pdbx_description
1 polymer ?
#
loop_
_entity_poly.entity_id
_entity_poly.type
_entity_poly.pdbx_seq_one_letter_code
_entity_poly.pdbx_strand_id
1 'polypeptide(L)'
;MTSAGAGTAGACDTCHFSADQMSFLRDETKKRGFNTSDGVHMGPCEIHRKHAHTIGPDGDIYACPGFTGDKKMATGHIDGSASAFRSIAAQRFDQLAAWKECQDCAFIPVCAGGCTVASHAESGDMNAPNCHKKSFEAGVVSMALDAAATLHTELVN
;
A
#
# COMPACT_ATOMS: atom_id res chain seq x y z
N MET A 1 17.78 15.16 10.65
CA MET A 1 17.53 14.70 9.27
C MET A 1 17.22 13.21 9.33
N THR A 2 15.98 12.86 9.61
CA THR A 2 15.50 11.47 9.55
C THR A 2 15.09 11.21 8.11
N SER A 3 16.01 10.73 7.29
CA SER A 3 15.71 10.22 5.97
C SER A 3 14.82 8.99 6.13
N ALA A 4 13.53 9.15 5.87
CA ALA A 4 12.69 8.04 5.46
C ALA A 4 13.34 7.43 4.20
N GLY A 5 13.65 6.12 4.22
CA GLY A 5 14.10 5.39 3.03
C GLY A 5 15.52 4.80 3.05
N ALA A 6 16.25 4.84 4.16
CA ALA A 6 17.52 4.10 4.28
C ALA A 6 17.33 2.76 4.99
N GLY A 7 16.68 1.80 4.33
CA GLY A 7 16.47 0.47 4.89
C GLY A 7 16.29 -0.57 3.79
N THR A 8 17.32 -1.36 3.54
CA THR A 8 17.27 -2.57 2.72
C THR A 8 16.52 -3.67 3.48
N ALA A 9 15.21 -3.79 3.28
CA ALA A 9 14.38 -5.00 3.46
C ALA A 9 12.91 -4.65 3.10
N GLY A 10 12.09 -5.68 2.83
CA GLY A 10 10.88 -5.64 1.98
C GLY A 10 9.79 -4.61 2.28
N ALA A 11 8.82 -4.55 1.36
CA ALA A 11 7.73 -3.59 1.13
C ALA A 11 6.84 -3.04 2.30
N CYS A 12 7.26 -3.14 3.57
CA CYS A 12 6.67 -2.43 4.73
C CYS A 12 7.72 -1.88 5.72
N ASP A 13 9.02 -1.92 5.41
CA ASP A 13 10.10 -1.57 6.35
C ASP A 13 10.40 -0.07 6.50
N THR A 14 9.46 0.82 6.13
CA THR A 14 9.65 2.28 6.32
C THR A 14 9.86 2.68 7.78
N CYS A 15 9.57 1.78 8.74
CA CYS A 15 9.79 1.97 10.18
C CYS A 15 10.81 1.00 10.81
N HIS A 16 11.58 0.22 10.05
CA HIS A 16 12.52 -0.78 10.60
C HIS A 16 11.83 -1.79 11.55
N PHE A 17 10.64 -2.24 11.18
CA PHE A 17 9.87 -3.21 11.94
C PHE A 17 9.95 -4.54 11.21
N SER A 18 10.84 -5.43 11.67
CA SER A 18 11.02 -6.71 11.00
C SER A 18 9.71 -7.51 10.99
N ALA A 19 9.51 -8.31 9.93
CA ALA A 19 8.33 -9.16 9.78
C ALA A 19 8.08 -10.06 11.02
N ASP A 20 9.17 -10.50 11.67
CA ASP A 20 9.11 -11.32 12.89
C ASP A 20 8.61 -10.52 14.10
N GLN A 21 9.06 -9.28 14.27
CA GLN A 21 8.60 -8.39 15.35
C GLN A 21 7.11 -8.06 15.19
N MET A 22 6.66 -7.81 13.97
CA MET A 22 5.25 -7.56 13.69
C MET A 22 4.38 -8.80 13.90
N SER A 23 4.88 -9.99 13.56
CA SER A 23 4.19 -11.26 13.81
C SER A 23 4.06 -11.52 15.32
N PHE A 24 5.14 -11.36 16.08
CA PHE A 24 5.14 -11.47 17.54
C PHE A 24 4.14 -10.50 18.18
N LEU A 25 4.17 -9.21 17.80
CA LEU A 25 3.26 -8.20 18.35
C LEU A 25 1.80 -8.54 18.04
N ARG A 26 1.51 -9.01 16.82
CA ARG A 26 0.15 -9.41 16.43
C ARG A 26 -0.34 -10.61 17.24
N ASP A 27 0.50 -11.63 17.43
CA ASP A 27 0.15 -12.80 18.24
C ASP A 27 -0.11 -12.41 19.70
N GLU A 28 0.74 -11.57 20.29
CA GLU A 28 0.55 -11.04 21.64
C GLU A 28 -0.73 -10.19 21.76
N THR A 29 -1.09 -9.45 20.72
CA THR A 29 -2.31 -8.64 20.67
C THR A 29 -3.56 -9.53 20.61
N LYS A 30 -3.55 -10.57 19.76
CA LYS A 30 -4.62 -11.58 19.68
C LYS A 30 -4.81 -12.33 21.00
N LYS A 31 -3.73 -12.77 21.63
CA LYS A 31 -3.76 -13.47 22.95
C LYS A 31 -4.45 -12.65 24.05
N ARG A 32 -4.38 -11.32 23.97
CA ARG A 32 -5.00 -10.40 24.95
C ARG A 32 -6.45 -10.05 24.62
N GLY A 33 -7.03 -10.68 23.58
CA GLY A 33 -8.43 -10.47 23.19
C GLY A 33 -8.67 -9.18 22.42
N PHE A 34 -7.62 -8.51 21.93
CA PHE A 34 -7.79 -7.35 21.05
C PHE A 34 -8.07 -7.80 19.62
N ASN A 35 -9.04 -7.13 18.99
CA ASN A 35 -9.27 -7.28 17.56
C ASN A 35 -8.09 -6.70 16.79
N THR A 36 -7.33 -7.57 16.12
CA THR A 36 -6.35 -7.16 15.12
C THR A 36 -7.03 -7.10 13.76
N SER A 37 -6.83 -6.04 12.99
CA SER A 37 -7.24 -6.05 11.59
C SER A 37 -6.41 -7.11 10.86
N ASP A 38 -7.04 -8.23 10.53
CA ASP A 38 -6.45 -9.23 9.66
C ASP A 38 -6.63 -8.74 8.21
N GLY A 39 -5.65 -7.97 7.74
CA GLY A 39 -5.72 -7.40 6.40
C GLY A 39 -4.34 -7.14 5.84
N VAL A 40 -4.08 -7.72 4.67
CA VAL A 40 -3.07 -7.21 3.76
C VAL A 40 -3.58 -5.83 3.33
N HIS A 41 -3.10 -4.76 3.95
CA HIS A 41 -3.50 -3.39 3.61
C HIS A 41 -2.80 -2.97 2.31
N MET A 42 -3.13 -3.64 1.21
CA MET A 42 -2.48 -3.44 -0.09
C MET A 42 -3.54 -3.33 -1.18
N GLY A 43 -4.25 -2.20 -1.21
CA GLY A 43 -4.93 -1.71 -2.41
C GLY A 43 -6.47 -1.62 -2.35
N PRO A 44 -7.07 -0.96 -3.37
CA PRO A 44 -6.49 0.19 -4.05
C PRO A 44 -6.35 1.34 -3.05
N CYS A 45 -5.12 1.79 -2.81
CA CYS A 45 -4.87 2.86 -1.86
C CYS A 45 -5.29 4.21 -2.45
N GLU A 46 -5.16 5.26 -1.64
CA GLU A 46 -5.56 6.61 -2.00
C GLU A 46 -4.84 7.19 -3.23
N ILE A 47 -3.72 6.61 -3.66
CA ILE A 47 -2.99 7.04 -4.87
C ILE A 47 -3.83 6.96 -6.15
N HIS A 48 -4.85 6.09 -6.18
CA HIS A 48 -5.77 5.96 -7.32
C HIS A 48 -6.97 6.92 -7.24
N ARG A 49 -7.07 7.74 -6.18
CA ARG A 49 -8.16 8.69 -5.97
C ARG A 49 -7.72 10.08 -6.37
N LYS A 50 -8.38 10.64 -7.41
CA LYS A 50 -8.08 11.98 -7.96
C LYS A 50 -8.04 13.11 -6.92
N HIS A 51 -8.83 13.00 -5.85
CA HIS A 51 -8.98 14.03 -4.82
C HIS A 51 -8.37 13.63 -3.46
N ALA A 52 -7.49 12.61 -3.45
CA ALA A 52 -6.69 12.29 -2.28
C ALA A 52 -5.29 12.86 -2.44
N HIS A 53 -4.87 13.64 -1.45
CA HIS A 53 -3.62 14.39 -1.52
C HIS A 53 -2.93 14.34 -0.16
N THR A 54 -1.61 14.19 -0.18
CA THR A 54 -0.75 14.44 0.97
C THR A 54 -0.11 15.81 0.82
N ILE A 55 -0.10 16.59 1.88
CA ILE A 55 0.59 17.89 1.92
C ILE A 55 1.85 17.72 2.76
N GLY A 56 3.01 17.95 2.14
CA GLY A 56 4.30 17.97 2.79
C GLY A 56 4.47 19.19 3.71
N PRO A 57 5.40 19.14 4.67
CA PRO A 57 5.63 20.24 5.63
C PRO A 57 6.13 21.53 4.96
N ASP A 58 6.61 21.44 3.72
CA ASP A 58 7.06 22.55 2.89
C ASP A 58 5.97 23.08 1.95
N GLY A 59 4.76 22.52 2.00
CA GLY A 59 3.63 22.92 1.17
C GLY A 59 3.54 22.19 -0.17
N ASP A 60 4.47 21.28 -0.50
CA ASP A 60 4.32 20.45 -1.70
C ASP A 60 3.15 19.46 -1.54
N ILE A 61 2.46 19.21 -2.65
CA ILE A 61 1.33 18.28 -2.72
C ILE A 61 1.81 16.99 -3.40
N TYR A 62 1.44 15.84 -2.85
CA TYR A 62 1.80 14.51 -3.33
C TYR A 62 0.57 13.62 -3.50
N ALA A 63 0.65 12.66 -4.42
CA ALA A 63 -0.41 11.66 -4.63
C ALA A 63 -0.40 10.54 -3.56
N CYS A 64 0.72 10.36 -2.84
CA CYS A 64 0.85 9.32 -1.81
C CYS A 64 1.80 9.79 -0.70
N PRO A 65 1.50 9.51 0.58
CA PRO A 65 2.38 9.85 1.70
C PRO A 65 3.79 9.29 1.56
N GLY A 66 3.92 8.09 0.97
CA GLY A 66 5.22 7.43 0.80
C GLY A 66 6.17 8.12 -0.19
N PHE A 67 5.70 9.11 -0.97
CA PHE A 67 6.54 9.94 -1.82
C PHE A 67 6.91 11.30 -1.19
N THR A 68 6.40 11.61 0.00
CA THR A 68 6.64 12.90 0.66
C THR A 68 8.13 13.12 0.90
N GLY A 69 8.64 14.27 0.47
CA GLY A 69 10.06 14.62 0.57
C GLY A 69 10.86 14.41 -0.72
N ASP A 70 10.38 13.61 -1.68
CA ASP A 70 10.96 13.57 -3.02
C ASP A 70 10.30 14.65 -3.91
N LYS A 71 10.97 15.77 -4.08
CA LYS A 71 10.50 16.89 -4.92
C LYS A 71 10.14 16.48 -6.35
N LYS A 72 10.72 15.40 -6.89
CA LYS A 72 10.39 14.91 -8.23
C LYS A 72 9.00 14.26 -8.31
N MET A 73 8.44 13.90 -7.16
CA MET A 73 7.12 13.28 -7.02
C MET A 73 6.03 14.26 -6.59
N ALA A 74 6.37 15.54 -6.36
CA ALA A 74 5.38 16.56 -6.04
C ALA A 74 4.50 16.83 -7.27
N THR A 75 3.18 16.79 -7.08
CA THR A 75 2.16 17.02 -8.12
C THR A 75 1.59 18.44 -8.08
N GLY A 76 1.87 19.20 -7.02
CA GLY A 76 1.38 20.56 -6.83
C GLY A 76 2.05 21.24 -5.64
N HIS A 77 1.59 22.44 -5.29
CA HIS A 77 1.97 23.12 -4.06
C HIS A 77 0.80 24.00 -3.58
N ILE A 78 0.67 24.16 -2.27
CA ILE A 78 -0.49 24.82 -1.63
C ILE A 78 -0.63 26.32 -1.98
N ASP A 79 0.46 26.97 -2.39
CA ASP A 79 0.45 28.37 -2.85
C ASP A 79 -0.10 28.54 -4.29
N GLY A 80 -0.45 27.44 -4.96
CA GLY A 80 -0.96 27.46 -6.34
C GLY A 80 0.12 27.63 -7.42
N SER A 81 1.41 27.60 -7.06
CA SER A 81 2.50 27.72 -8.03
C SER A 81 2.49 26.57 -9.04
N ALA A 82 2.31 26.93 -10.31
CA ALA A 82 2.39 26.00 -11.43
C ALA A 82 3.85 25.73 -11.80
N SER A 83 4.15 24.48 -12.11
CA SER A 83 5.47 24.06 -12.56
C SER A 83 5.35 22.89 -13.53
N ALA A 84 6.11 22.93 -14.63
CA ALA A 84 6.13 21.85 -15.61
C ALA A 84 6.48 20.50 -14.98
N PHE A 85 7.43 20.45 -14.03
CA PHE A 85 7.80 19.18 -13.38
C PHE A 85 6.64 18.62 -12.55
N ARG A 86 5.88 19.48 -11.86
CA ARG A 86 4.73 19.07 -11.04
C ARG A 86 3.58 18.58 -11.90
N SER A 87 3.32 19.26 -13.02
CA SER A 87 2.31 18.82 -13.99
C SER A 87 2.66 17.47 -14.63
N ILE A 88 3.94 17.24 -14.94
CA ILE A 88 4.40 15.93 -15.45
C ILE A 88 4.24 14.85 -14.38
N ALA A 89 4.60 15.14 -13.12
CA ALA A 89 4.40 14.20 -12.02
C ALA A 89 2.90 13.87 -11.85
N ALA A 90 2.03 14.89 -11.80
CA ALA A 90 0.58 14.71 -11.71
C ALA A 90 0.04 13.81 -12.83
N GLN A 91 0.47 14.05 -14.08
CA GLN A 91 0.08 13.21 -15.22
C GLN A 91 0.57 11.76 -15.08
N ARG A 92 1.78 11.54 -14.54
CA ARG A 92 2.30 10.19 -14.28
C ARG A 92 1.44 9.46 -13.26
N PHE A 93 1.00 10.13 -12.19
CA PHE A 93 0.11 9.53 -11.19
C PHE A 93 -1.29 9.24 -11.75
N ASP A 94 -1.87 10.15 -12.53
CA ASP A 94 -3.17 9.95 -13.19
C ASP A 94 -3.19 8.75 -14.16
N GLN A 95 -2.03 8.41 -14.72
CA GLN A 95 -1.86 7.32 -15.69
C GLN A 95 -1.42 6.00 -15.06
N LEU A 96 -1.23 5.93 -13.74
CA LEU A 96 -0.81 4.71 -13.05
C LEU A 96 -1.75 3.56 -13.37
N ALA A 97 -1.19 2.49 -13.90
CA ALA A 97 -1.96 1.35 -14.39
C ALA A 97 -1.23 0.01 -14.24
N ALA A 98 -0.48 -0.17 -13.14
CA ALA A 98 0.31 -1.38 -12.90
C ALA A 98 -0.52 -2.68 -12.98
N TRP A 99 -1.80 -2.64 -12.60
CA TRP A 99 -2.70 -3.78 -12.71
C TRP A 99 -2.88 -4.33 -14.14
N LYS A 100 -2.57 -3.55 -15.19
CA LYS A 100 -2.65 -4.03 -16.58
C LYS A 100 -1.67 -5.16 -16.88
N GLU A 101 -0.55 -5.22 -16.14
CA GLU A 101 0.43 -6.30 -16.24
C GLU A 101 -0.04 -7.58 -15.51
N CYS A 102 -1.11 -7.52 -14.72
CA CYS A 102 -1.58 -8.62 -13.86
C CYS A 102 -2.50 -9.64 -14.56
N GLN A 103 -2.78 -9.48 -15.86
CA GLN A 103 -3.60 -10.40 -16.66
C GLN A 103 -4.99 -10.67 -16.05
N ASP A 104 -5.37 -11.93 -15.85
CA ASP A 104 -6.65 -12.41 -15.32
C ASP A 104 -6.67 -12.57 -13.79
N CYS A 105 -5.74 -11.93 -13.08
CA CYS A 105 -5.63 -12.06 -11.63
C CYS A 105 -6.92 -11.61 -10.91
N ALA A 106 -7.56 -12.55 -10.21
CA ALA A 106 -8.79 -12.31 -9.44
C ALA A 106 -8.64 -11.26 -8.32
N PHE A 107 -7.41 -10.91 -7.93
CA PHE A 107 -7.12 -9.95 -6.87
C PHE A 107 -6.96 -8.50 -7.36
N ILE A 108 -7.08 -8.22 -8.67
CA ILE A 108 -6.98 -6.85 -9.19
C ILE A 108 -7.93 -5.86 -8.49
N PRO A 109 -9.21 -6.19 -8.21
CA PRO A 109 -10.12 -5.27 -7.52
C PRO A 109 -9.69 -4.89 -6.10
N VAL A 110 -8.88 -5.74 -5.45
CA VAL A 110 -8.39 -5.50 -4.09
C VAL A 110 -6.95 -4.99 -4.07
N CYS A 111 -6.13 -5.22 -5.09
CA CYS A 111 -4.73 -4.82 -5.07
C CYS A 111 -4.36 -3.67 -6.01
N ALA A 112 -5.07 -3.52 -7.13
CA ALA A 112 -4.76 -2.58 -8.21
C ALA A 112 -3.28 -2.56 -8.66
N GLY A 113 -2.57 -3.68 -8.54
CA GLY A 113 -1.15 -3.79 -8.91
C GLY A 113 -0.16 -3.59 -7.75
N GLY A 114 -0.65 -3.40 -6.51
CA GLY A 114 0.18 -3.31 -5.30
C GLY A 114 0.64 -1.89 -4.97
N CYS A 115 1.70 -1.77 -4.17
CA CYS A 115 2.19 -0.48 -3.71
C CYS A 115 3.13 0.18 -4.73
N THR A 116 2.71 1.32 -5.30
CA THR A 116 3.52 2.10 -6.25
C THR A 116 4.83 2.61 -5.63
N VAL A 117 4.82 2.98 -4.35
CA VAL A 117 6.03 3.45 -3.64
C VAL A 117 7.05 2.32 -3.52
N ALA A 118 6.60 1.12 -3.13
CA ALA A 118 7.47 -0.05 -3.03
C ALA A 118 8.03 -0.42 -4.41
N SER A 119 7.17 -0.46 -5.45
CA SER A 119 7.61 -0.73 -6.82
C SER A 119 8.69 0.26 -7.29
N HIS A 120 8.48 1.56 -7.04
CA HIS A 120 9.46 2.58 -7.37
C HIS A 120 10.76 2.44 -6.60
N ALA A 121 10.71 2.17 -5.29
CA ALA A 121 11.90 2.02 -4.46
C ALA A 121 12.73 0.77 -4.81
N GLU A 122 12.06 -0.33 -5.14
CA GLU A 122 12.70 -1.62 -5.42
C GLU A 122 13.20 -1.73 -6.86
N SER A 123 12.46 -1.19 -7.84
CA SER A 123 12.72 -1.38 -9.27
C SER A 123 12.99 -0.09 -10.04
N GLY A 124 12.71 1.07 -9.46
CA GLY A 124 12.71 2.36 -10.16
C GLY A 124 11.46 2.60 -11.02
N ASP A 125 10.62 1.59 -11.25
CA ASP A 125 9.43 1.66 -12.10
C ASP A 125 8.14 1.73 -11.28
N MET A 126 7.34 2.78 -11.48
CA MET A 126 6.05 2.95 -10.83
C MET A 126 4.92 2.16 -11.50
N ASN A 127 5.15 1.66 -12.73
CA ASN A 127 4.17 0.92 -13.51
C ASN A 127 4.35 -0.60 -13.39
N ALA A 128 5.46 -1.06 -12.80
CA ALA A 128 5.64 -2.46 -12.49
C ALA A 128 4.74 -2.87 -11.30
N PRO A 129 4.09 -4.04 -11.33
CA PRO A 129 3.35 -4.54 -10.18
C PRO A 129 4.27 -4.87 -9.00
N ASN A 130 3.90 -4.42 -7.80
CA ASN A 130 4.47 -4.91 -6.55
C ASN A 130 3.56 -6.04 -6.01
N CYS A 131 3.82 -7.26 -6.50
CA CYS A 131 2.88 -8.38 -6.38
C CYS A 131 2.96 -9.11 -5.04
N HIS A 132 1.81 -9.28 -4.38
CA HIS A 132 1.65 -10.06 -3.14
C HIS A 132 0.62 -11.19 -3.27
N LYS A 133 0.45 -11.77 -4.47
CA LYS A 133 -0.55 -12.81 -4.77
C LYS A 133 -0.57 -13.94 -3.73
N LYS A 134 0.60 -14.45 -3.32
CA LYS A 134 0.72 -15.52 -2.32
C LYS A 134 0.06 -15.15 -0.97
N SER A 135 0.21 -13.89 -0.55
CA SER A 135 -0.40 -13.39 0.69
C SER A 135 -1.92 -13.27 0.55
N PHE A 136 -2.42 -12.83 -0.61
CA PHE A 136 -3.86 -12.79 -0.89
C PHE A 136 -4.47 -14.19 -0.93
N GLU A 137 -3.82 -15.15 -1.58
CA GLU A 137 -4.28 -16.55 -1.61
C GLU A 137 -4.34 -17.15 -0.20
N ALA A 138 -3.31 -16.94 0.63
CA ALA A 138 -3.31 -17.38 2.01
C ALA A 138 -4.43 -16.72 2.83
N GLY A 139 -4.67 -15.42 2.61
CA GLY A 139 -5.76 -14.68 3.25
C GLY A 139 -7.14 -15.27 2.92
N VAL A 140 -7.40 -15.56 1.63
CA VAL A 140 -8.66 -16.17 1.19
C VAL A 140 -8.87 -17.55 1.82
N VAL A 141 -7.83 -18.38 1.90
CA VAL A 141 -7.91 -19.69 2.57
C VAL A 141 -8.25 -19.53 4.04
N SER A 142 -7.59 -18.62 4.76
CA SER A 142 -7.89 -18.34 6.17
C SER A 142 -9.33 -17.90 6.36
N MET A 143 -9.79 -16.94 5.56
CA MET A 143 -11.17 -16.43 5.62
C MET A 143 -12.21 -17.52 5.33
N ALA A 144 -11.93 -18.42 4.39
CA ALA A 144 -12.82 -19.54 4.07
C ALA A 144 -12.94 -20.53 5.23
N LEU A 145 -11.84 -20.81 5.94
CA LEU A 145 -11.83 -21.67 7.13
C LEU A 145 -12.64 -21.03 8.28
N ASP A 146 -12.43 -19.74 8.54
CA ASP A 146 -13.15 -19.00 9.59
C ASP A 146 -14.66 -18.94 9.30
N ALA A 147 -15.04 -18.69 8.05
CA ALA A 147 -16.44 -18.69 7.62
C ALA A 147 -17.09 -20.06 7.79
N ALA A 148 -16.39 -21.15 7.43
CA ALA A 148 -16.88 -22.51 7.61
C ALA A 148 -17.07 -22.88 9.09
N ALA A 149 -16.15 -22.46 9.96
CA ALA A 149 -16.25 -22.70 11.41
C ALA A 149 -17.42 -21.94 12.05
N THR A 150 -17.67 -20.71 11.60
CA THR A 150 -18.80 -19.88 12.07
C THR A 150 -20.13 -20.51 11.67
N LEU A 151 -20.29 -20.90 10.40
CA LEU A 151 -21.48 -21.58 9.90
C LEU A 151 -21.75 -22.90 10.64
N HIS A 152 -20.72 -23.69 10.93
CA HIS A 152 -20.88 -24.91 11.72
C HIS A 152 -21.39 -24.60 13.14
N THR A 153 -20.91 -23.52 13.76
CA THR A 153 -21.35 -23.11 15.11
C THR A 153 -22.81 -22.63 15.11
N GLU A 154 -23.26 -21.98 14.05
CA GLU A 154 -24.65 -21.56 13.88
C GLU A 154 -25.61 -22.72 13.55
N LEU A 155 -25.14 -23.76 12.87
CA LEU A 155 -25.95 -24.93 12.51
C LEU A 155 -26.08 -25.97 13.63
N VAL A 156 -25.18 -25.96 14.61
CA VAL A 156 -25.12 -26.93 15.72
C VAL A 156 -25.72 -26.36 17.03
N ASN A 157 -26.04 -25.06 17.07
CA ASN A 157 -26.83 -24.42 18.13
C ASN A 157 -28.27 -24.20 17.68
#